data_AF-A0A0Q9UCH8-F1
#
_entry.id   AF-A0A0Q9UCH8-F1
#
_cell.length_a   1.000
_cell.length_b   1.000
_cell.length_c   1.000
_cell.angle_alpha   90.00
_cell.angle_beta   90.00
_cell.angle_gamma   90.00
#
_symmetry.space_group_name_H-M   'P 1'
#
loop_
_entity.id
_entity.type
_entity.pdbx_description
1 polymer ?
#
loop_
_entity_poly.entity_id
_entity_poly.type
_entity_poly.pdbx_seq_one_letter_code
_entity_poly.pdbx_strand_id
1 'polypeptide(L)'
;MTGRREQFEVPASLRDASDARAAAVLAAYYQPLTSAGAGYTGGKFDTFDPSGTRSACANTFTADDLVAVSLLSVEVPARAAVELLVSQRRRFEVLLESIGPDRELVTEASVDEPDFRPAWELWRALLELPGLGPTTVSKLMARKRPRLIPIFDSVIDKSVLGGTGVLWSPLHAALIADDRALQKRLLRLRAAAELDASVSALRVFDVLAWMDGSGNSHNVLTSSSFPPLAAKTAASASA
;
A
#
# COMPACT_ATOMS: atom_id res chain seq x y z
N MET A 1 -30.01 -15.08 -8.90
CA MET A 1 -28.67 -14.49 -9.03
C MET A 1 -27.81 -15.04 -7.91
N THR A 2 -26.95 -16.01 -8.23
CA THR A 2 -26.08 -16.69 -7.26
C THR A 2 -25.08 -15.66 -6.73
N GLY A 3 -25.20 -15.27 -5.46
CA GLY A 3 -24.29 -14.35 -4.80
C GLY A 3 -22.89 -14.92 -4.84
N ARG A 4 -22.04 -14.38 -5.71
CA ARG A 4 -20.61 -14.68 -5.73
C ARG A 4 -20.09 -14.12 -4.40
N ARG A 5 -19.73 -15.00 -3.45
CA ARG A 5 -19.07 -14.57 -2.21
C ARG A 5 -17.88 -13.71 -2.62
N GLU A 6 -17.81 -12.49 -2.09
CA GLU A 6 -16.61 -11.68 -2.21
C GLU A 6 -15.47 -12.49 -1.61
N GLN A 7 -14.55 -12.94 -2.46
CA GLN A 7 -13.42 -13.77 -2.05
C GLN A 7 -12.32 -12.83 -1.55
N PHE A 8 -11.88 -13.05 -0.31
CA PHE A 8 -10.72 -12.37 0.26
C PHE A 8 -9.77 -13.43 0.82
N GLU A 9 -8.70 -13.68 0.09
CA GLU A 9 -7.66 -14.62 0.48
C GLU A 9 -6.54 -13.90 1.21
N VAL A 10 -6.33 -14.25 2.48
CA VAL A 10 -5.21 -13.71 3.26
C VAL A 10 -3.88 -14.17 2.63
N PRO A 11 -2.90 -13.28 2.38
CA PRO A 11 -1.58 -13.65 1.84
C PRO A 11 -0.89 -14.75 2.65
N ALA A 12 -0.08 -15.59 2.01
CA ALA A 12 0.58 -16.73 2.66
C ALA A 12 1.46 -16.31 3.85
N SER A 13 2.15 -15.18 3.73
CA SER A 13 2.95 -14.56 4.79
C SER A 13 2.12 -14.14 6.00
N LEU A 14 0.83 -13.90 5.81
CA LEU A 14 -0.13 -13.57 6.86
C LEU A 14 -0.94 -14.79 7.34
N ARG A 15 -0.64 -16.01 6.89
CA ARG A 15 -1.26 -17.25 7.43
C ARG A 15 -0.40 -17.92 8.51
N ASP A 16 0.90 -17.67 8.49
CA ASP A 16 1.85 -18.17 9.48
C ASP A 16 1.65 -17.46 10.83
N ALA A 17 1.29 -18.18 11.88
CA ALA A 17 1.05 -17.60 13.20
C ALA A 17 2.31 -16.99 13.86
N SER A 18 3.50 -17.42 13.43
CA SER A 18 4.78 -16.96 14.01
C SER A 18 5.25 -15.61 13.48
N ASP A 19 4.64 -15.10 12.40
CA ASP A 19 5.08 -13.90 11.68
C ASP A 19 6.48 -13.98 11.05
N ALA A 20 7.21 -15.10 11.20
CA ALA A 20 8.59 -15.23 10.75
C ALA A 20 8.73 -15.08 9.23
N ARG A 21 7.81 -15.70 8.47
CA ARG A 21 7.77 -15.55 7.00
C ARG A 21 7.57 -14.09 6.60
N ALA A 22 6.57 -13.41 7.18
CA ALA A 22 6.28 -12.01 6.87
C ALA A 22 7.46 -11.10 7.20
N ALA A 23 8.10 -11.29 8.36
CA ALA A 23 9.25 -10.51 8.76
C ALA A 23 10.42 -10.66 7.77
N ALA A 24 10.74 -11.88 7.35
CA ALA A 24 11.80 -12.13 6.37
C ALA A 24 11.49 -11.51 5.00
N VAL A 25 10.25 -11.62 4.53
CA VAL A 25 9.82 -11.01 3.26
C VAL A 25 9.90 -9.48 3.32
N LEU A 26 9.43 -8.86 4.41
CA LEU A 26 9.53 -7.41 4.60
C LEU A 26 10.99 -6.95 4.66
N ALA A 27 11.83 -7.65 5.42
CA ALA A 27 13.26 -7.33 5.52
C ALA A 27 13.95 -7.39 4.14
N ALA A 28 13.64 -8.39 3.32
CA ALA A 28 14.15 -8.50 1.96
C ALA A 28 13.63 -7.38 1.04
N TYR A 29 12.34 -7.06 1.13
CA TYR A 29 11.71 -6.03 0.29
C TYR A 29 12.30 -4.64 0.55
N TYR A 30 12.45 -4.29 1.82
CA TYR A 30 12.90 -2.97 2.27
C TYR A 30 14.43 -2.84 2.40
N GLN A 31 15.21 -3.81 1.90
CA GLN A 31 16.66 -3.66 1.87
C GLN A 31 17.08 -2.37 1.13
N PRO A 32 18.14 -1.69 1.59
CA PRO A 32 18.69 -0.55 0.88
C PRO A 32 19.00 -0.90 -0.58
N LEU A 33 18.65 0.02 -1.47
CA LEU A 33 19.05 -0.08 -2.87
C LEU A 33 20.57 0.03 -2.95
N THR A 34 21.23 -1.00 -3.44
CA THR A 34 22.69 -1.01 -3.65
C THR A 34 23.01 -1.19 -5.13
N SER A 35 24.23 -0.82 -5.52
CA SER A 35 24.72 -0.98 -6.89
C SER A 35 24.73 -2.44 -7.37
N ALA A 36 24.64 -3.41 -6.45
CA ALA A 36 24.59 -4.84 -6.75
C ALA A 36 23.17 -5.37 -7.07
N GLY A 37 22.17 -4.48 -7.18
CA GLY A 37 20.79 -4.87 -7.51
C GLY A 37 20.00 -5.45 -6.33
N ALA A 38 20.48 -5.29 -5.10
CA ALA A 38 19.73 -5.65 -3.90
C ALA A 38 18.64 -4.61 -3.58
N GLY A 39 17.54 -5.07 -2.99
CA GLY A 39 16.40 -4.25 -2.58
C GLY A 39 15.39 -3.98 -3.70
N TYR A 40 14.16 -3.63 -3.31
CA TYR A 40 13.09 -3.28 -4.25
C TYR A 40 12.89 -1.77 -4.27
N THR A 41 12.80 -1.17 -5.45
CA THR A 41 12.56 0.29 -5.60
C THR A 41 11.29 0.73 -4.87
N GLY A 42 10.27 -0.14 -4.86
CA GLY A 42 9.02 0.12 -4.15
C GLY A 42 9.18 0.28 -2.64
N GLY A 43 10.27 -0.20 -2.04
CA GLY A 43 10.61 0.07 -0.64
C GLY A 43 10.87 1.55 -0.34
N LYS A 44 11.11 2.38 -1.37
CA LYS A 44 11.26 3.84 -1.23
C LYS A 44 9.97 4.61 -1.47
N PHE A 45 8.89 3.98 -1.93
CA PHE A 45 7.62 4.65 -2.27
C PHE A 45 7.09 5.51 -1.11
N ASP A 46 7.09 4.97 0.10
CA ASP A 46 6.48 5.59 1.28
C ASP A 46 7.29 6.75 1.84
N THR A 47 8.60 6.81 1.59
CA THR A 47 9.51 7.83 2.12
C THR A 47 10.08 8.76 1.04
N PHE A 48 9.78 8.52 -0.24
CA PHE A 48 10.29 9.34 -1.34
C PHE A 48 9.73 10.76 -1.23
N ASP A 49 10.56 11.74 -0.89
CA ASP A 49 10.20 13.16 -0.76
C ASP A 49 11.43 14.05 -1.07
N PRO A 50 11.96 14.00 -2.31
CA PRO A 50 13.17 14.74 -2.67
C PRO A 50 12.99 16.27 -2.54
N SER A 51 11.76 16.78 -2.69
CA SER A 51 11.49 18.21 -2.51
C SER A 51 11.30 18.61 -1.05
N GLY A 52 11.07 17.68 -0.13
CA GLY A 52 10.74 17.96 1.27
C GLY A 52 9.38 18.62 1.46
N THR A 53 8.52 18.61 0.43
CA THR A 53 7.23 19.34 0.42
C THR A 53 6.04 18.44 0.66
N ARG A 54 6.23 17.12 0.80
CA ARG A 54 5.12 16.16 0.82
C ARG A 54 4.03 16.48 1.85
N SER A 55 4.44 16.87 3.06
CA SER A 55 3.50 17.25 4.12
C SER A 55 2.66 18.48 3.75
N ALA A 56 3.30 19.53 3.24
CA ALA A 56 2.63 20.74 2.78
C ALA A 56 1.74 20.51 1.55
N CYS A 57 2.07 19.49 0.73
CA CYS A 57 1.34 19.11 -0.48
C CYS A 57 0.41 17.91 -0.27
N ALA A 58 -0.11 17.69 0.95
CA ALA A 58 -1.03 16.59 1.25
C ALA A 58 -2.29 16.59 0.37
N ASN A 59 -2.75 17.77 -0.08
CA ASN A 59 -3.91 17.93 -0.96
C ASN A 59 -3.56 18.29 -2.40
N THR A 60 -2.30 18.26 -2.80
CA THR A 60 -1.87 18.68 -4.15
C THR A 60 -0.99 17.62 -4.77
N PHE A 61 -1.37 17.07 -5.93
CA PHE A 61 -0.46 16.20 -6.70
C PHE A 61 0.76 16.99 -7.20
N THR A 62 1.95 16.42 -7.04
CA THR A 62 3.23 17.01 -7.44
C THR A 62 4.01 16.07 -8.36
N ALA A 63 5.09 16.58 -8.96
CA ALA A 63 6.01 15.74 -9.73
C ALA A 63 6.60 14.58 -8.90
N ASP A 64 6.85 14.81 -7.60
CA ASP A 64 7.34 13.78 -6.68
C ASP A 64 6.35 12.61 -6.56
N ASP A 65 5.04 12.86 -6.65
CA ASP A 65 4.05 11.79 -6.64
C ASP A 65 4.09 10.94 -7.92
N LEU A 66 4.35 11.57 -9.08
CA LEU A 66 4.48 10.85 -10.34
C LEU A 66 5.74 9.99 -10.36
N VAL A 67 6.85 10.48 -9.81
CA VAL A 67 8.07 9.69 -9.66
C VAL A 67 7.88 8.61 -8.59
N ALA A 68 7.17 8.88 -7.50
CA ALA A 68 6.91 7.87 -6.49
C ALA A 68 6.17 6.66 -7.07
N VAL A 69 5.15 6.85 -7.90
CA VAL A 69 4.43 5.71 -8.50
C VAL A 69 5.29 4.89 -9.47
N SER A 70 6.33 5.47 -10.08
CA SER A 70 7.28 4.72 -10.91
C SER A 70 8.18 3.78 -10.10
N LEU A 71 8.40 4.08 -8.81
CA LEU A 71 9.07 3.16 -7.88
C LEU A 71 8.27 1.86 -7.67
N LEU A 72 6.96 1.89 -7.95
CA LEU A 72 6.06 0.73 -7.99
C LEU A 72 5.82 0.21 -9.41
N SER A 73 6.76 0.45 -10.33
CA SER A 73 6.75 -0.03 -11.72
C SER A 73 5.55 0.47 -12.53
N VAL A 74 5.09 1.70 -12.29
CA VAL A 74 3.99 2.31 -13.06
C VAL A 74 4.36 3.72 -13.51
N GLU A 75 4.13 4.01 -14.78
CA GLU A 75 4.36 5.34 -15.35
C GLU A 75 3.04 6.09 -15.52
N VAL A 76 3.08 7.41 -15.28
CA VAL A 76 1.97 8.31 -15.60
C VAL A 76 2.23 8.91 -16.99
N PRO A 77 1.34 8.69 -17.98
CA PRO A 77 1.52 9.22 -19.32
C PRO A 77 1.66 10.74 -19.31
N ALA A 78 2.50 11.29 -20.20
CA ALA A 78 2.80 12.72 -20.26
C ALA A 78 1.54 13.59 -20.33
N ARG A 79 0.52 13.18 -21.11
CA ARG A 79 -0.75 13.90 -21.19
C ARG A 79 -1.51 13.90 -19.85
N ALA A 80 -1.59 12.77 -19.16
CA ALA A 80 -2.19 12.69 -17.84
C ALA A 80 -1.42 13.53 -16.81
N ALA A 81 -0.08 13.56 -16.90
CA ALA A 81 0.75 14.40 -16.03
C ALA A 81 0.45 15.89 -16.21
N VAL A 82 0.31 16.38 -17.45
CA VAL A 82 -0.05 17.78 -17.72
C VAL A 82 -1.46 18.09 -17.19
N GLU A 83 -2.43 17.22 -17.43
CA GLU A 83 -3.79 17.40 -16.91
C GLU A 83 -3.82 17.45 -15.38
N LEU A 84 -3.13 16.51 -14.72
CA LEU A 84 -3.13 16.36 -13.27
C LEU A 84 -2.38 17.50 -12.55
N LEU A 85 -1.21 17.89 -13.06
CA LEU A 85 -0.32 18.85 -12.40
C LEU A 85 -0.57 20.30 -12.80
N VAL A 86 -1.15 20.54 -13.99
CA VAL A 86 -1.31 21.88 -14.56
C VAL A 86 -2.77 22.19 -14.87
N SER A 87 -3.37 21.52 -15.85
CA SER A 87 -4.66 21.93 -16.42
C SER A 87 -5.83 21.82 -15.44
N GLN A 88 -5.87 20.74 -14.66
CA GLN A 88 -6.97 20.41 -13.76
C GLN A 88 -6.51 20.35 -12.29
N ARG A 89 -5.36 20.93 -11.97
CA ARG A 89 -4.77 20.89 -10.62
C ARG A 89 -5.78 21.22 -9.52
N ARG A 90 -6.51 22.34 -9.66
CA ARG A 90 -7.49 22.78 -8.65
C ARG A 90 -8.64 21.79 -8.47
N ARG A 91 -9.08 21.11 -9.54
CA ARG A 91 -10.13 20.08 -9.48
C ARG A 91 -9.69 18.95 -8.54
N PHE A 92 -8.48 18.44 -8.72
CA PHE A 92 -7.94 17.36 -7.89
C PHE A 92 -7.61 17.80 -6.47
N GLU A 93 -7.20 19.06 -6.28
CA GLU A 93 -7.01 19.63 -4.94
C GLU A 93 -8.31 19.64 -4.14
N VAL A 94 -9.42 20.11 -4.74
CA VAL A 94 -10.75 20.13 -4.09
C VAL A 94 -11.22 18.71 -3.74
N LEU A 95 -10.99 17.73 -4.63
CA LEU A 95 -11.33 16.34 -4.37
C LEU A 95 -10.52 15.75 -3.21
N LEU A 96 -9.22 16.05 -3.14
CA LEU A 96 -8.36 15.64 -2.02
C LEU A 96 -8.76 16.33 -0.71
N GLU A 97 -9.01 17.64 -0.73
CA GLU A 97 -9.53 18.42 0.41
C GLU A 97 -10.81 17.78 0.98
N SER A 98 -11.74 17.37 0.10
CA SER A 98 -13.01 16.73 0.47
C SER A 98 -12.84 15.36 1.13
N ILE A 99 -11.74 14.67 0.89
CA ILE A 99 -11.41 13.41 1.57
C ILE A 99 -10.85 13.70 2.98
N GLY A 100 -9.99 14.71 3.11
CA GLY A 100 -9.18 14.98 4.31
C GLY A 100 -7.91 14.10 4.39
N PRO A 101 -6.78 14.60 4.93
CA PRO A 101 -5.49 13.89 4.92
C PRO A 101 -5.34 12.83 6.02
N ASP A 102 -6.12 12.93 7.12
CA ASP A 102 -5.87 12.20 8.37
C ASP A 102 -6.86 11.06 8.66
N ARG A 103 -7.42 10.45 7.62
CA ARG A 103 -8.34 9.32 7.76
C ARG A 103 -7.61 7.98 7.65
N GLU A 104 -8.19 6.95 8.27
CA GLU A 104 -7.69 5.58 8.19
C GLU A 104 -8.80 4.62 7.77
N LEU A 105 -8.49 3.72 6.84
CA LEU A 105 -9.46 2.76 6.30
C LEU A 105 -10.15 1.97 7.41
N VAL A 106 -9.39 1.51 8.41
CA VAL A 106 -9.89 0.71 9.54
C VAL A 106 -10.86 1.48 10.46
N THR A 107 -10.89 2.81 10.36
CA THR A 107 -11.81 3.67 11.14
C THR A 107 -13.05 4.08 10.37
N GLU A 108 -13.09 3.83 9.06
CA GLU A 108 -14.27 4.12 8.25
C GLU A 108 -15.44 3.21 8.66
N ALA A 109 -16.63 3.79 8.78
CA ALA A 109 -17.84 3.02 9.06
C ALA A 109 -18.25 2.15 7.86
N SER A 110 -18.02 2.66 6.65
CA SER A 110 -18.36 2.05 5.37
C SER A 110 -17.44 2.61 4.29
N VAL A 111 -17.14 1.79 3.28
CA VAL A 111 -16.39 2.18 2.08
C VAL A 111 -17.26 2.16 0.81
N ASP A 112 -18.57 1.96 1.00
CA ASP A 112 -19.56 2.03 -0.07
C ASP A 112 -19.72 3.46 -0.56
N GLU A 113 -20.16 3.60 -1.81
CA GLU A 113 -20.17 4.89 -2.48
C GLU A 113 -20.90 6.03 -1.73
N PRO A 114 -22.07 5.82 -1.11
CA PRO A 114 -22.74 6.90 -0.39
C PRO A 114 -21.90 7.49 0.76
N ASP A 115 -21.21 6.63 1.52
CA ASP A 115 -20.46 6.99 2.73
C ASP A 115 -18.99 7.36 2.42
N PHE A 116 -18.49 6.86 1.29
CA PHE A 116 -17.11 7.03 0.85
C PHE A 116 -16.99 7.85 -0.45
N ARG A 117 -18.03 8.64 -0.73
CA ARG A 117 -18.21 9.41 -1.97
C ARG A 117 -16.98 10.21 -2.41
N PRO A 118 -16.31 11.00 -1.55
CA PRO A 118 -15.17 11.82 -2.01
C PRO A 118 -14.02 10.97 -2.57
N ALA A 119 -13.78 9.78 -2.00
CA ALA A 119 -12.76 8.87 -2.51
C ALA A 119 -13.16 8.26 -3.87
N TRP A 120 -14.43 7.85 -4.01
CA TRP A 120 -14.97 7.34 -5.28
C TRP A 120 -15.00 8.41 -6.39
N GLU A 121 -15.27 9.66 -6.04
CA GLU A 121 -15.22 10.79 -6.98
C GLU A 121 -13.78 11.07 -7.43
N LEU A 122 -12.80 11.06 -6.51
CA LEU A 122 -11.39 11.16 -6.88
C LEU A 122 -10.95 10.00 -7.79
N TRP A 123 -11.35 8.77 -7.47
CA TRP A 123 -11.06 7.58 -8.27
C TRP A 123 -11.57 7.74 -9.72
N ARG A 124 -12.84 8.13 -9.89
CA ARG A 124 -13.43 8.37 -11.22
C ARG A 124 -12.74 9.49 -11.98
N ALA A 125 -12.51 10.63 -11.31
CA ALA A 125 -11.86 11.77 -11.93
C ALA A 125 -10.44 11.45 -12.43
N LEU A 126 -9.70 10.59 -11.72
CA LEU A 126 -8.39 10.12 -12.15
C LEU A 126 -8.50 9.12 -13.32
N LEU A 127 -9.49 8.22 -13.33
CA LEU A 127 -9.75 7.30 -14.45
C LEU A 127 -10.15 8.02 -15.75
N GLU A 128 -10.72 9.22 -15.65
CA GLU A 128 -11.01 10.06 -16.83
C GLU A 128 -9.74 10.60 -17.50
N LEU A 129 -8.59 10.59 -16.82
CA LEU A 129 -7.35 11.08 -17.40
C LEU A 129 -6.80 10.11 -18.46
N PRO A 130 -6.39 10.59 -19.66
CA PRO A 130 -5.96 9.72 -20.74
C PRO A 130 -4.82 8.78 -20.36
N GLY A 131 -5.09 7.48 -20.45
CA GLY A 131 -4.11 6.41 -20.21
C GLY A 131 -3.90 6.04 -18.74
N LEU A 132 -4.69 6.59 -17.81
CA LEU A 132 -4.69 6.11 -16.41
C LEU A 132 -5.62 4.91 -16.24
N GLY A 133 -5.03 3.76 -15.94
CA GLY A 133 -5.78 2.56 -15.54
C GLY A 133 -5.94 2.43 -14.03
N PRO A 134 -6.78 1.48 -13.56
CA PRO A 134 -7.05 1.24 -12.13
C PRO A 134 -5.79 1.09 -11.28
N THR A 135 -4.76 0.41 -11.80
CA THR A 135 -3.47 0.23 -11.10
C THR A 135 -2.78 1.57 -10.83
N THR A 136 -2.69 2.45 -11.82
CA THR A 136 -2.06 3.76 -11.66
C THR A 136 -2.87 4.66 -10.74
N VAL A 137 -4.19 4.66 -10.91
CA VAL A 137 -5.10 5.47 -10.07
C VAL A 137 -5.00 5.08 -8.60
N SER A 138 -5.02 3.78 -8.29
CA SER A 138 -4.90 3.32 -6.89
C SER A 138 -3.58 3.76 -6.25
N LYS A 139 -2.45 3.68 -6.98
CA LYS A 139 -1.13 4.08 -6.49
C LYS A 139 -1.03 5.59 -6.26
N LEU A 140 -1.60 6.40 -7.15
CA LEU A 140 -1.68 7.86 -6.97
C LEU A 140 -2.52 8.23 -5.74
N MET A 141 -3.68 7.58 -5.55
CA MET A 141 -4.52 7.84 -4.38
C MET A 141 -3.87 7.36 -3.09
N ALA A 142 -3.28 6.16 -3.07
CA ALA A 142 -2.55 5.63 -1.92
C ALA A 142 -1.36 6.52 -1.54
N ARG A 143 -0.67 7.11 -2.53
CA ARG A 143 0.41 8.08 -2.28
C ARG A 143 -0.06 9.29 -1.46
N LYS A 144 -1.27 9.79 -1.74
CA LYS A 144 -1.89 10.93 -1.04
C LYS A 144 -2.62 10.54 0.24
N ARG A 145 -3.14 9.32 0.32
CA ARG A 145 -3.96 8.84 1.43
C ARG A 145 -3.47 7.47 1.89
N PRO A 146 -2.22 7.35 2.37
CA PRO A 146 -1.56 6.05 2.57
C PRO A 146 -2.20 5.19 3.65
N ARG A 147 -2.93 5.79 4.60
CA ARG A 147 -3.67 5.07 5.64
C ARG A 147 -5.11 4.74 5.27
N LEU A 148 -5.62 5.30 4.16
CA LEU A 148 -7.02 5.21 3.76
C LEU A 148 -7.22 4.44 2.45
N ILE A 149 -6.43 4.71 1.42
CA ILE A 149 -6.62 4.13 0.09
C ILE A 149 -5.58 3.01 -0.11
N PRO A 150 -6.03 1.74 -0.28
CA PRO A 150 -5.11 0.65 -0.55
C PRO A 150 -4.64 0.67 -2.01
N ILE A 151 -3.46 0.11 -2.25
CA ILE A 151 -2.92 -0.09 -3.59
C ILE A 151 -3.59 -1.31 -4.22
N PHE A 152 -4.01 -1.17 -5.47
CA PHE A 152 -4.58 -2.22 -6.29
C PHE A 152 -3.68 -2.50 -7.50
N ASP A 153 -3.45 -3.77 -7.81
CA ASP A 153 -2.91 -4.21 -9.07
C ASP A 153 -3.44 -5.59 -9.47
N SER A 154 -3.03 -6.09 -10.64
CA SER A 154 -3.48 -7.38 -11.16
C SER A 154 -2.97 -8.58 -10.35
N VAL A 155 -1.86 -8.44 -9.62
CA VAL A 155 -1.36 -9.50 -8.74
C VAL A 155 -2.29 -9.63 -7.53
N ILE A 156 -2.60 -8.51 -6.87
CA ILE A 156 -3.53 -8.46 -5.73
C ILE A 156 -4.91 -8.93 -6.15
N ASP A 157 -5.40 -8.46 -7.30
CA ASP A 157 -6.70 -8.87 -7.81
C ASP A 157 -6.79 -10.40 -7.94
N LYS A 158 -5.77 -11.01 -8.54
CA LYS A 158 -5.71 -12.46 -8.73
C LYS A 158 -5.51 -13.22 -7.42
N SER A 159 -4.58 -12.79 -6.57
CA SER A 159 -4.11 -13.58 -5.42
C SER A 159 -4.95 -13.36 -4.15
N VAL A 160 -5.55 -12.18 -3.99
CA VAL A 160 -6.34 -11.81 -2.82
C VAL A 160 -7.83 -11.78 -3.15
N LEU A 161 -8.21 -11.24 -4.31
CA LEU A 161 -9.62 -10.92 -4.60
C LEU A 161 -10.32 -11.92 -5.52
N GLY A 162 -9.62 -12.97 -5.95
CA GLY A 162 -10.16 -13.97 -6.90
C GLY A 162 -10.53 -13.39 -8.27
N GLY A 163 -9.94 -12.26 -8.67
CA GLY A 163 -10.19 -11.59 -9.96
C GLY A 163 -11.49 -10.78 -10.01
N THR A 164 -11.98 -10.29 -8.87
CA THR A 164 -13.22 -9.52 -8.79
C THR A 164 -13.05 -8.03 -9.10
N GLY A 165 -11.84 -7.49 -8.97
CA GLY A 165 -11.50 -6.08 -9.23
C GLY A 165 -11.95 -5.08 -8.15
N VAL A 166 -12.57 -5.54 -7.05
CA VAL A 166 -13.11 -4.67 -5.99
C VAL A 166 -12.29 -4.83 -4.72
N LEU A 167 -11.32 -3.94 -4.47
CA LEU A 167 -10.41 -4.08 -3.33
C LEU A 167 -10.93 -3.47 -2.03
N TRP A 168 -11.61 -2.31 -2.10
CA TRP A 168 -11.88 -1.51 -0.90
C TRP A 168 -12.78 -2.22 0.10
N SER A 169 -13.95 -2.74 -0.33
CA SER A 169 -14.90 -3.46 0.52
C SER A 169 -14.27 -4.68 1.22
N PRO A 170 -13.70 -5.67 0.50
CA PRO A 170 -13.22 -6.88 1.16
C PRO A 170 -12.01 -6.63 2.06
N LEU A 171 -11.12 -5.69 1.70
CA LEU A 171 -10.01 -5.32 2.58
C LEU A 171 -10.48 -4.54 3.81
N HIS A 172 -11.44 -3.62 3.66
CA HIS A 172 -12.04 -2.90 4.79
C HIS A 172 -12.68 -3.87 5.78
N ALA A 173 -13.52 -4.79 5.28
CA ALA A 173 -14.15 -5.84 6.08
C ALA A 173 -13.10 -6.69 6.84
N ALA A 174 -12.03 -7.10 6.16
CA ALA A 174 -10.95 -7.87 6.79
C ALA A 174 -10.17 -7.09 7.87
N LEU A 175 -10.00 -5.77 7.70
CA LEU A 175 -9.29 -4.93 8.67
C LEU A 175 -10.11 -4.64 9.93
N ILE A 176 -11.44 -4.56 9.83
CA ILE A 176 -12.33 -4.26 10.96
C ILE A 176 -12.80 -5.51 11.71
N ALA A 177 -12.71 -6.68 11.09
CA ALA A 177 -13.08 -7.96 11.71
C ALA A 177 -12.23 -8.31 12.93
N ASP A 178 -12.76 -9.19 13.78
CA ASP A 178 -12.06 -9.82 14.92
C ASP A 178 -11.30 -8.82 15.81
N ASP A 179 -11.99 -7.75 16.23
CA ASP A 179 -11.39 -6.65 17.01
C ASP A 179 -10.12 -6.10 16.34
N ARG A 180 -10.19 -5.89 15.03
CA ARG A 180 -9.10 -5.36 14.18
C ARG A 180 -7.83 -6.19 14.25
N ALA A 181 -7.95 -7.52 14.37
CA ALA A 181 -6.79 -8.43 14.50
C ALA A 181 -5.78 -8.28 13.35
N LEU A 182 -6.26 -8.18 12.10
CA LEU A 182 -5.39 -7.99 10.93
C LEU A 182 -4.64 -6.65 11.00
N GLN A 183 -5.33 -5.55 11.29
CA GLN A 183 -4.71 -4.22 11.44
C GLN A 183 -3.62 -4.24 12.53
N LYS A 184 -3.95 -4.77 13.73
CA LYS A 184 -3.01 -4.87 14.86
C LYS A 184 -1.77 -5.70 14.48
N ARG A 185 -1.98 -6.78 13.72
CA ARG A 185 -0.89 -7.64 13.22
C ARG A 185 0.01 -6.92 12.22
N LEU A 186 -0.57 -6.21 11.24
CA LEU A 186 0.20 -5.44 10.26
C LEU A 186 1.07 -4.36 10.92
N LEU A 187 0.53 -3.66 11.93
CA LEU A 187 1.29 -2.68 12.71
C LEU A 187 2.43 -3.31 13.52
N ARG A 188 2.20 -4.49 14.10
CA ARG A 188 3.24 -5.27 14.80
C ARG A 188 4.35 -5.70 13.85
N LEU A 189 4.00 -6.19 12.66
CA LEU A 189 4.95 -6.58 11.61
C LEU A 189 5.78 -5.39 11.15
N ARG A 190 5.16 -4.22 10.95
CA ARG A 190 5.87 -2.97 10.64
C ARG A 190 6.94 -2.66 11.70
N ALA A 191 6.56 -2.74 12.97
CA ALA A 191 7.47 -2.45 14.08
C ALA A 191 8.59 -3.50 14.18
N ALA A 192 8.27 -4.78 14.03
CA ALA A 192 9.25 -5.87 14.06
C ALA A 192 10.26 -5.80 12.90
N ALA A 193 9.85 -5.27 11.75
CA ALA A 193 10.73 -5.02 10.60
C ALA A 193 11.42 -3.65 10.65
N GLU A 194 11.28 -2.89 11.76
CA GLU A 194 11.89 -1.58 11.97
C GLU A 194 11.57 -0.57 10.84
N LEU A 195 10.38 -0.66 10.25
CA LEU A 195 9.97 0.22 9.16
C LEU A 195 9.51 1.59 9.67
N ASP A 196 9.76 2.63 8.86
CA ASP A 196 9.36 3.99 9.15
C ASP A 196 7.84 4.13 9.37
N ALA A 197 7.43 5.08 10.21
CA ALA A 197 6.02 5.30 10.54
C ALA A 197 5.17 5.73 9.33
N SER A 198 5.79 6.26 8.27
CA SER A 198 5.15 6.57 6.98
C SER A 198 4.69 5.34 6.22
N VAL A 199 5.30 4.17 6.46
CA VAL A 199 4.79 2.89 5.94
C VAL A 199 3.51 2.55 6.69
N SER A 200 2.38 2.58 5.99
CA SER A 200 1.07 2.30 6.58
C SER A 200 0.84 0.78 6.74
N ALA A 201 -0.13 0.41 7.57
CA ALA A 201 -0.59 -0.99 7.63
C ALA A 201 -1.05 -1.49 6.25
N LEU A 202 -1.70 -0.63 5.46
CA LEU A 202 -2.12 -0.96 4.08
C LEU A 202 -0.93 -1.27 3.19
N ARG A 203 0.18 -0.52 3.32
CA ARG A 203 1.41 -0.79 2.57
C ARG A 203 2.07 -2.10 3.00
N VAL A 204 2.10 -2.40 4.30
CA VAL A 204 2.61 -3.70 4.79
C VAL A 204 1.79 -4.85 4.19
N PHE A 205 0.46 -4.73 4.17
CA PHE A 205 -0.41 -5.72 3.54
C PHE A 205 -0.10 -5.86 2.05
N ASP A 206 -0.05 -4.74 1.33
CA ASP A 206 0.22 -4.67 -0.11
C ASP A 206 1.56 -5.32 -0.48
N VAL A 207 2.65 -5.01 0.24
CA VAL A 207 3.96 -5.63 0.01
C VAL A 207 3.89 -7.15 0.20
N LEU A 208 3.29 -7.62 1.29
CA LEU A 208 3.20 -9.06 1.56
C LEU A 208 2.32 -9.77 0.53
N ALA A 209 1.16 -9.20 0.20
CA ALA A 209 0.24 -9.73 -0.80
C ALA A 209 0.89 -9.81 -2.19
N TRP A 210 1.61 -8.76 -2.59
CA TRP A 210 2.31 -8.71 -3.86
C TRP A 210 3.48 -9.71 -3.89
N MET A 211 4.32 -9.75 -2.85
CA MET A 211 5.46 -10.68 -2.77
C MET A 211 5.03 -12.14 -2.79
N ASP A 212 3.91 -12.48 -2.13
CA ASP A 212 3.34 -13.82 -2.19
C ASP A 212 2.72 -14.11 -3.57
N GLY A 213 1.90 -13.20 -4.08
CA GLY A 213 1.18 -13.37 -5.34
C GLY A 213 2.07 -13.41 -6.58
N SER A 214 3.21 -12.71 -6.56
CA SER A 214 4.18 -12.69 -7.66
C SER A 214 5.19 -13.84 -7.60
N GLY A 215 5.21 -14.60 -6.50
CA GLY A 215 6.22 -15.64 -6.24
C GLY A 215 7.56 -15.11 -5.72
N ASN A 216 7.76 -13.79 -5.60
CA ASN A 216 9.02 -13.21 -5.13
C ASN A 216 9.36 -13.60 -3.68
N SER A 217 8.35 -13.79 -2.83
CA SER A 217 8.53 -14.32 -1.48
C SER A 217 9.23 -15.67 -1.47
N HIS A 218 8.89 -16.58 -2.40
CA HIS A 218 9.59 -17.85 -2.53
C HIS A 218 11.06 -17.62 -2.90
N ASN A 219 11.32 -16.77 -3.90
CA ASN A 219 12.67 -16.47 -4.35
C ASN A 219 13.54 -15.92 -3.22
N VAL A 220 13.06 -14.95 -2.45
CA VAL A 220 13.85 -14.37 -1.35
C VAL A 220 14.06 -15.34 -0.20
N LEU A 221 13.06 -16.18 0.12
CA LEU A 221 13.18 -17.15 1.22
C LEU A 221 14.07 -18.34 0.87
N THR A 222 14.16 -18.75 -0.40
CA THR A 222 15.03 -19.86 -0.84
C THR A 222 16.43 -19.42 -1.24
N SER A 223 16.59 -18.18 -1.69
CA SER A 223 17.92 -17.59 -1.96
C SER A 223 18.66 -17.16 -0.68
N SER A 224 18.01 -17.27 0.48
CA SER A 224 18.53 -16.74 1.74
C SER A 224 19.65 -17.56 2.36
N SER A 225 20.86 -17.13 2.02
CA SER A 225 21.98 -16.97 2.95
C SER A 225 21.69 -15.80 3.91
N PHE A 226 20.60 -15.85 4.69
CA PHE A 226 20.32 -14.83 5.72
C PHE A 226 20.61 -15.43 7.09
N PRO A 227 21.49 -14.82 7.90
CA PRO A 227 21.62 -15.21 9.30
C PRO A 227 20.29 -14.91 10.01
N PRO A 228 19.86 -15.76 10.96
CA PRO A 228 18.64 -15.52 11.72
C PRO A 228 18.74 -14.17 12.45
N LEU A 229 17.61 -13.46 12.55
CA LEU A 229 17.50 -12.31 13.45
C LEU A 229 17.99 -12.76 14.83
N ALA A 230 19.04 -12.12 15.33
CA ALA A 230 19.52 -12.37 16.67
C ALA A 230 18.37 -12.06 17.65
N ALA A 231 17.85 -13.09 18.30
CA ALA A 231 16.95 -12.93 19.43
C ALA A 231 17.68 -12.08 20.48
N LYS A 232 17.22 -10.84 20.68
CA LYS A 232 17.67 -10.04 21.83
C LYS A 232 17.15 -10.74 23.08
N THR A 233 18.04 -11.44 23.77
CA THR A 233 17.83 -11.92 25.12
C THR A 233 17.52 -10.72 26.01
N ALA A 234 16.34 -10.74 26.63
CA ALA A 234 16.01 -9.85 27.72
C ALA A 234 16.95 -10.17 28.89
N ALA A 235 18.00 -9.36 29.07
CA ALA A 235 18.75 -9.35 30.31
C ALA A 235 17.91 -8.62 31.35
N SER A 236 17.42 -9.39 32.31
CA SER A 236 16.85 -8.92 33.57
C SER A 236 17.84 -8.01 34.30
N ALA A 237 17.44 -6.77 34.54
CA ALA A 237 18.08 -5.94 35.56
C ALA A 237 17.43 -6.27 36.91
N SER A 238 18.17 -7.00 37.73
CA SER A 238 17.97 -7.10 39.18
C SER A 238 19.27 -6.68 39.85
N ALA A 239 19.34 -5.41 40.25
CA ALA A 239 20.07 -4.84 41.39
C ALA A 239 19.91 -3.32 41.35
#